data_AF-W9V1H6-F1
#
_entry.id   AF-W9V1H6-F1
#
_cell.length_a   1.000
_cell.length_b   1.000
_cell.length_c   1.000
_cell.angle_alpha   90.00
_cell.angle_beta   90.00
_cell.angle_gamma   90.00
#
_symmetry.space_group_name_H-M   'P 1'
#
loop_
_entity.id
_entity.type
_entity.pdbx_description
1 polymer ?
#
loop_
_entity_poly.entity_id
_entity_poly.type
_entity_poly.pdbx_seq_one_letter_code
_entity_poly.pdbx_strand_id
1 'polypeptide(L)'
;MSRLALPDLHLPPEKALIPVWNHDDGLDIETVVYSSRKSFLREGNIDPYLMADVKDVELEKYYKNFMHGMGKTERAFLASISRLGRYPVLGGLAIRWEENAVFIDSSLNLQDDNLTLAFTQAVNTMVNLARAIHRDGVFKCCLFNAKNTRHIRRASESDAFIPPADLVIPFEVMQAPLSEDKSRNHSYFEDGQDPDEFLTLPSEIMTEIAYLNDIRHTGLIIFEALPTHLKIHSDYVLLDPTQHDVFKASLARIISAVPLINGLGVSGFMKMPYKNTRQFSLQIQADAHFFPKNPRAVQKMDSNQDF
;
A
#
# COMPACT_ATOMS: atom_id res chain seq x y z
N MET A 1 -24.29 -42.48 -16.14
CA MET A 1 -23.60 -41.19 -15.98
C MET A 1 -23.03 -41.12 -14.57
N SER A 2 -21.71 -40.99 -14.42
CA SER A 2 -21.08 -40.68 -13.13
C SER A 2 -21.39 -39.23 -12.76
N ARG A 3 -22.03 -39.01 -11.62
CA ARG A 3 -22.21 -37.66 -11.04
C ARG A 3 -21.03 -37.37 -10.12
N LEU A 4 -20.31 -36.27 -10.37
CA LEU A 4 -19.34 -35.74 -9.41
C LEU A 4 -20.05 -35.45 -8.08
N ALA A 5 -19.44 -35.83 -6.97
CA ALA A 5 -19.91 -35.52 -5.63
C ALA A 5 -18.87 -34.63 -4.95
N LEU A 6 -19.23 -33.38 -4.71
CA LEU A 6 -18.43 -32.40 -3.99
C LEU A 6 -19.28 -31.97 -2.78
N PRO A 7 -19.12 -32.61 -1.61
CA PRO A 7 -19.81 -32.18 -0.41
C PRO A 7 -19.30 -30.81 0.02
N ASP A 8 -20.15 -30.02 0.65
CA ASP A 8 -19.68 -28.84 1.38
C ASP A 8 -18.82 -29.33 2.54
N LEU A 9 -17.59 -28.83 2.61
CA LEU A 9 -16.68 -29.12 3.72
C LEU A 9 -16.78 -27.96 4.70
N HIS A 10 -17.05 -28.26 5.98
CA HIS A 10 -16.94 -27.29 7.06
C HIS A 10 -15.47 -26.95 7.30
N LEU A 11 -14.97 -25.98 6.54
CA LEU A 11 -13.64 -25.41 6.71
C LEU A 11 -13.67 -24.36 7.82
N PRO A 12 -12.60 -24.23 8.62
CA PRO A 12 -12.51 -23.14 9.57
C PRO A 12 -12.56 -21.78 8.84
N PRO A 13 -13.13 -20.75 9.47
CA PRO A 13 -13.19 -19.43 8.86
C PRO A 13 -11.77 -18.94 8.57
N GLU A 14 -11.58 -18.40 7.37
CA GLU A 14 -10.29 -17.88 6.94
C GLU A 14 -9.89 -16.67 7.78
N LYS A 15 -8.67 -16.70 8.31
CA LYS A 15 -8.10 -15.61 9.11
C LYS A 15 -7.11 -14.82 8.26
N ALA A 16 -7.09 -13.51 8.44
CA ALA A 16 -6.09 -12.66 7.79
C ALA A 16 -4.68 -12.99 8.30
N LEU A 17 -3.74 -13.20 7.37
CA LEU A 17 -2.33 -13.48 7.68
C LEU A 17 -1.59 -12.24 8.22
N ILE A 18 -2.03 -11.05 7.81
CA ILE A 18 -1.58 -9.76 8.32
C ILE A 18 -2.79 -8.94 8.81
N PRO A 19 -2.60 -7.96 9.73
CA PRO A 19 -3.71 -7.17 10.26
C PRO A 19 -4.52 -6.46 9.17
N VAL A 20 -5.84 -6.59 9.27
CA VAL A 20 -6.84 -5.83 8.52
C VAL A 20 -7.78 -5.23 9.54
N TRP A 21 -7.97 -3.92 9.46
CA TRP A 21 -8.92 -3.17 10.26
C TRP A 21 -10.12 -2.86 9.39
N ASN A 22 -11.30 -3.03 9.94
CA ASN A 22 -12.55 -2.77 9.26
C ASN A 22 -13.22 -1.56 9.89
N HIS A 23 -13.78 -0.71 9.04
CA HIS A 23 -14.53 0.48 9.36
C HIS A 23 -15.80 0.47 8.52
N ASP A 24 -16.93 0.84 9.12
CA ASP A 24 -18.24 0.92 8.46
C ASP A 24 -18.73 2.36 8.46
N ASP A 25 -17.88 3.25 7.95
CA ASP A 25 -18.16 4.70 7.92
C ASP A 25 -18.98 5.10 6.68
N GLY A 26 -19.33 4.15 5.81
CA GLY A 26 -20.07 4.39 4.57
C GLY A 26 -19.35 5.34 3.60
N LEU A 27 -18.04 5.48 3.73
CA LEU A 27 -17.21 6.38 2.93
C LEU A 27 -17.06 5.86 1.51
N ASP A 28 -17.54 6.64 0.54
CA ASP A 28 -17.34 6.36 -0.88
C ASP A 28 -15.89 6.67 -1.29
N ILE A 29 -15.04 5.65 -1.22
CA ILE A 29 -13.58 5.75 -1.46
C ILE A 29 -13.21 5.18 -2.82
N GLU A 30 -12.34 5.90 -3.52
CA GLU A 30 -11.68 5.40 -4.72
C GLU A 30 -10.22 5.12 -4.40
N THR A 31 -9.91 3.87 -4.06
CA THR A 31 -8.54 3.47 -3.69
C THR A 31 -7.62 3.44 -4.90
N VAL A 32 -6.52 4.18 -4.82
CA VAL A 32 -5.38 4.08 -5.73
C VAL A 32 -4.19 3.47 -5.00
N VAL A 33 -3.49 2.57 -5.71
CA VAL A 33 -2.28 1.92 -5.21
C VAL A 33 -1.06 2.57 -5.85
N TYR A 34 -0.21 3.17 -5.02
CA TYR A 34 1.13 3.59 -5.38
C TYR A 34 2.14 2.60 -4.81
N SER A 35 3.16 2.21 -5.57
CA SER A 35 4.13 1.19 -5.11
C SER A 35 5.50 1.37 -5.75
N SER A 36 6.54 0.91 -5.06
CA SER A 36 7.94 0.83 -5.52
C SER A 36 8.15 -0.26 -6.59
N ARG A 37 7.29 -0.25 -7.61
CA ARG A 37 7.20 -1.28 -8.64
C ARG A 37 8.40 -1.25 -9.57
N LYS A 38 8.91 -0.08 -9.97
CA LYS A 38 9.97 0.02 -10.97
C LYS A 38 11.28 -0.52 -10.41
N SER A 39 11.58 -0.24 -9.15
CA SER A 39 12.76 -0.77 -8.45
C SER A 39 12.67 -2.27 -8.23
N PHE A 40 11.52 -2.74 -7.74
CA PHE A 40 11.26 -4.18 -7.60
C PHE A 40 11.38 -4.95 -8.93
N LEU A 41 11.04 -4.29 -10.05
CA LEU A 41 11.22 -4.80 -11.41
C LEU A 41 12.70 -4.83 -11.84
N ARG A 42 13.48 -3.79 -11.50
CA ARG A 42 14.91 -3.67 -11.85
C ARG A 42 15.80 -4.71 -11.14
N GLU A 43 15.46 -5.06 -9.90
CA GLU A 43 16.22 -6.03 -9.09
C GLU A 43 16.03 -7.49 -9.56
N GLY A 44 15.03 -7.78 -10.41
CA GLY A 44 14.63 -9.13 -10.81
C GLY A 44 15.22 -9.71 -12.12
N ASN A 45 16.24 -9.07 -12.73
CA ASN A 45 17.05 -9.46 -13.92
C ASN A 45 16.63 -9.01 -15.36
N ILE A 46 17.60 -8.36 -16.06
CA ILE A 46 18.03 -8.36 -17.50
C ILE A 46 17.32 -7.51 -18.57
N ASP A 47 17.84 -6.31 -18.88
CA ASP A 47 18.69 -5.91 -20.04
C ASP A 47 18.76 -4.36 -20.11
N PRO A 48 19.92 -3.71 -19.88
CA PRO A 48 20.05 -2.25 -19.96
C PRO A 48 19.55 -1.65 -21.29
N TYR A 49 19.61 -2.41 -22.38
CA TYR A 49 19.21 -1.96 -23.72
C TYR A 49 17.69 -1.81 -23.90
N LEU A 50 16.87 -2.53 -23.14
CA LEU A 50 15.40 -2.36 -23.19
C LEU A 50 14.92 -1.11 -22.42
N MET A 51 15.80 -0.49 -21.63
CA MET A 51 15.46 0.57 -20.67
C MET A 51 15.94 1.97 -21.09
N ALA A 52 16.79 2.08 -22.12
CA ALA A 52 17.40 3.34 -22.51
C ALA A 52 16.45 4.32 -23.23
N ASP A 53 15.40 3.81 -23.90
CA ASP A 53 14.59 4.60 -24.84
C ASP A 53 13.12 4.87 -24.41
N VAL A 54 12.69 4.45 -23.22
CA VAL A 54 11.28 4.61 -22.82
C VAL A 54 11.09 5.83 -21.92
N LYS A 55 10.42 6.87 -22.44
CA LYS A 55 10.02 8.06 -21.66
C LYS A 55 8.93 7.70 -20.64
N ASP A 56 9.00 8.31 -19.44
CA ASP A 56 8.17 7.99 -18.26
C ASP A 56 6.64 7.98 -18.49
N VAL A 57 6.14 8.75 -19.44
CA VAL A 57 4.69 8.86 -19.76
C VAL A 57 4.18 7.64 -20.53
N GLU A 58 5.06 6.89 -21.20
CA GLU A 58 4.68 5.67 -21.95
C GLU A 58 4.77 4.40 -21.09
N LEU A 59 5.43 4.46 -19.93
CA LEU A 59 5.59 3.31 -19.02
C LEU A 59 4.25 2.78 -18.46
N GLU A 60 3.24 3.64 -18.26
CA GLU A 60 1.91 3.20 -17.81
C GLU A 60 1.12 2.45 -18.90
N LYS A 61 1.32 2.79 -20.17
CA LYS A 61 0.53 2.24 -21.29
C LYS A 61 1.02 0.87 -21.76
N TYR A 62 2.25 0.48 -21.44
CA TYR A 62 2.89 -0.76 -21.89
C TYR A 62 3.20 -1.75 -20.75
N TYR A 63 2.24 -1.92 -19.82
CA TYR A 63 2.29 -2.93 -18.73
C TYR A 63 2.72 -4.33 -19.21
N LYS A 64 2.33 -4.69 -20.43
CA LYS A 64 2.62 -6.00 -21.04
C LYS A 64 4.09 -6.19 -21.40
N ASN A 65 4.82 -5.12 -21.72
CA ASN A 65 6.21 -5.19 -22.17
C ASN A 65 7.20 -5.22 -20.99
N PHE A 66 6.84 -4.61 -19.85
CA PHE A 66 7.73 -4.54 -18.67
C PHE A 66 7.71 -5.80 -17.79
N MET A 67 6.64 -6.59 -17.89
CA MET A 67 6.54 -7.92 -17.29
C MET A 67 7.40 -8.97 -18.03
N HIS A 68 7.94 -8.63 -19.20
CA HIS A 68 8.80 -9.49 -19.99
C HIS A 68 10.17 -9.62 -19.28
N GLY A 69 10.58 -10.84 -18.94
CA GLY A 69 11.81 -11.11 -18.17
C GLY A 69 11.60 -11.56 -16.72
N MET A 70 10.46 -11.23 -16.09
CA MET A 70 10.17 -11.67 -14.71
C MET A 70 9.81 -13.15 -14.59
N GLY A 71 10.05 -13.70 -13.39
CA GLY A 71 9.41 -14.94 -12.94
C GLY A 71 7.88 -14.80 -12.88
N LYS A 72 7.17 -15.93 -13.02
CA LYS A 72 5.70 -15.95 -12.98
C LYS A 72 5.16 -15.51 -11.62
N THR A 73 5.89 -15.81 -10.55
CA THR A 73 5.51 -15.52 -9.16
C THR A 73 5.49 -14.03 -8.88
N GLU A 74 6.52 -13.30 -9.29
CA GLU A 74 6.64 -11.88 -8.97
C GLU A 74 5.65 -11.04 -9.78
N ARG A 75 5.32 -11.48 -10.99
CA ARG A 75 4.20 -10.93 -11.77
C ARG A 75 2.86 -11.14 -11.09
N ALA A 76 2.62 -12.35 -10.57
CA ALA A 76 1.41 -12.65 -9.83
C ALA A 76 1.33 -11.82 -8.54
N PHE A 77 2.45 -11.65 -7.83
CA PHE A 77 2.55 -10.81 -6.65
C PHE A 77 2.20 -9.34 -6.96
N LEU A 78 2.82 -8.73 -7.98
CA LEU A 78 2.48 -7.35 -8.37
C LEU A 78 1.00 -7.21 -8.76
N ALA A 79 0.45 -8.18 -9.49
CA ALA A 79 -0.97 -8.20 -9.84
C ALA A 79 -1.87 -8.31 -8.60
N SER A 80 -1.46 -9.08 -7.59
CA SER A 80 -2.19 -9.22 -6.32
C SER A 80 -2.20 -7.93 -5.51
N ILE A 81 -1.08 -7.19 -5.48
CA ILE A 81 -1.02 -5.85 -4.87
C ILE A 81 -1.94 -4.87 -5.60
N SER A 82 -1.89 -4.84 -6.94
CA SER A 82 -2.81 -4.00 -7.73
C SER A 82 -4.28 -4.37 -7.51
N ARG A 83 -4.59 -5.64 -7.20
CA ARG A 83 -5.95 -6.10 -6.91
C ARG A 83 -6.48 -5.56 -5.58
N LEU A 84 -5.61 -5.23 -4.62
CA LEU A 84 -6.03 -4.60 -3.36
C LEU A 84 -6.72 -3.25 -3.61
N GLY A 85 -6.29 -2.49 -4.62
CA GLY A 85 -6.93 -1.23 -5.04
C GLY A 85 -8.32 -1.37 -5.65
N ARG A 86 -8.87 -2.60 -5.74
CA ARG A 86 -10.27 -2.84 -6.13
C ARG A 86 -11.22 -2.88 -4.94
N TYR A 87 -10.70 -2.73 -3.72
CA TYR A 87 -11.46 -2.64 -2.49
C TYR A 87 -11.36 -1.20 -1.95
N PRO A 88 -12.36 -0.72 -1.19
CA PRO A 88 -12.30 0.58 -0.54
C PRO A 88 -11.38 0.48 0.69
N VAL A 89 -10.06 0.51 0.46
CA VAL A 89 -9.04 0.34 1.48
C VAL A 89 -8.06 1.50 1.49
N LEU A 90 -7.62 1.89 2.68
CA LEU A 90 -6.60 2.91 2.93
C LEU A 90 -5.42 2.35 3.74
N GLY A 91 -4.26 2.98 3.60
CA GLY A 91 -3.06 2.70 4.37
C GLY A 91 -1.87 2.26 3.51
N GLY A 92 -1.19 1.19 3.88
CA GLY A 92 0.05 0.80 3.21
C GLY A 92 0.67 -0.51 3.66
N LEU A 93 1.71 -0.90 2.95
CA LEU A 93 2.49 -2.11 3.16
C LEU A 93 3.98 -1.80 2.95
N ALA A 94 4.82 -2.40 3.79
CA ALA A 94 6.25 -2.55 3.52
C ALA A 94 6.61 -4.03 3.66
N ILE A 95 7.17 -4.61 2.60
CA ILE A 95 7.55 -6.00 2.52
C ILE A 95 9.06 -6.05 2.31
N ARG A 96 9.77 -6.73 3.20
CA ARG A 96 11.21 -6.95 3.11
C ARG A 96 11.48 -8.44 3.00
N TRP A 97 12.20 -8.83 1.96
CA TRP A 97 12.71 -10.19 1.82
C TRP A 97 14.17 -10.23 2.27
N GLU A 98 14.47 -11.26 3.04
CA GLU A 98 15.80 -11.65 3.47
C GLU A 98 16.01 -13.13 3.11
N GLU A 99 17.25 -13.62 3.22
CA GLU A 99 17.69 -14.95 2.77
C GLU A 99 16.70 -16.10 3.04
N ASN A 100 16.06 -16.12 4.21
CA ASN A 100 15.17 -17.22 4.64
C ASN A 100 13.78 -16.78 5.12
N ALA A 101 13.46 -15.48 5.07
CA ALA A 101 12.23 -14.96 5.64
C ALA A 101 11.70 -13.75 4.87
N VAL A 102 10.39 -13.54 4.96
CA VAL A 102 9.74 -12.31 4.52
C VAL A 102 9.11 -11.62 5.73
N PHE A 103 9.34 -10.32 5.83
CA PHE A 103 8.85 -9.45 6.88
C PHE A 103 7.84 -8.48 6.27
N ILE A 104 6.64 -8.42 6.83
CA ILE A 104 5.55 -7.58 6.33
C ILE A 104 5.06 -6.64 7.44
N ASP A 105 5.28 -5.35 7.23
CA ASP A 105 4.64 -4.27 7.97
C ASP A 105 3.40 -3.80 7.19
N SER A 106 2.28 -3.60 7.90
CA SER A 106 1.01 -3.31 7.26
C SER A 106 0.08 -2.48 8.13
N SER A 107 -0.72 -1.66 7.45
CA SER A 107 -1.84 -0.89 7.99
C SER A 107 -2.86 -0.89 6.87
N LEU A 108 -3.84 -1.79 6.96
CA LEU A 108 -4.89 -1.94 5.96
C LEU A 108 -6.21 -1.61 6.65
N ASN A 109 -6.85 -0.54 6.23
CA ASN A 109 -8.11 -0.04 6.78
C ASN A 109 -9.18 -0.18 5.70
N LEU A 110 -9.92 -1.28 5.72
CA LEU A 110 -11.06 -1.55 4.86
C LEU A 110 -12.25 -0.73 5.33
N GLN A 111 -12.98 -0.13 4.40
CA GLN A 111 -14.01 0.87 4.66
C GLN A 111 -15.42 0.36 4.29
N ASP A 112 -15.53 -0.97 4.13
CA ASP A 112 -16.78 -1.68 3.86
C ASP A 112 -16.71 -3.09 4.46
N ASP A 113 -17.40 -3.27 5.59
CA ASP A 113 -17.45 -4.53 6.34
C ASP A 113 -17.99 -5.70 5.51
N ASN A 114 -18.85 -5.45 4.52
CA ASN A 114 -19.43 -6.49 3.68
C ASN A 114 -18.37 -7.16 2.78
N LEU A 115 -17.23 -6.50 2.57
CA LEU A 115 -16.12 -7.01 1.76
C LEU A 115 -15.05 -7.72 2.58
N THR A 116 -15.19 -7.81 3.91
CA THR A 116 -14.18 -8.36 4.83
C THR A 116 -13.62 -9.71 4.38
N LEU A 117 -14.50 -10.66 4.02
CA LEU A 117 -14.08 -12.01 3.60
C LEU A 117 -13.27 -11.97 2.30
N ALA A 118 -13.78 -11.27 1.28
CA ALA A 118 -13.14 -11.16 -0.02
C ALA A 118 -11.80 -10.41 0.07
N PHE A 119 -11.74 -9.36 0.89
CA PHE A 119 -10.52 -8.61 1.12
C PHE A 119 -9.48 -9.45 1.89
N THR A 120 -9.90 -10.17 2.93
CA THR A 120 -9.05 -11.12 3.66
C THR A 120 -8.41 -12.14 2.71
N GLN A 121 -9.18 -12.70 1.78
CA GLN A 121 -8.68 -13.62 0.76
C GLN A 121 -7.65 -12.98 -0.18
N ALA A 122 -7.91 -11.73 -0.62
CA ALA A 122 -6.99 -10.99 -1.47
C ALA A 122 -5.66 -10.71 -0.75
N VAL A 123 -5.73 -10.30 0.52
CA VAL A 123 -4.56 -10.08 1.38
C VAL A 123 -3.79 -11.39 1.59
N ASN A 124 -4.46 -12.48 1.93
CA ASN A 124 -3.80 -13.78 2.13
C ASN A 124 -3.14 -14.29 0.85
N THR A 125 -3.78 -14.11 -0.30
CA THR A 125 -3.20 -14.43 -1.61
C THR A 125 -1.93 -13.63 -1.86
N MET A 126 -1.96 -12.32 -1.58
CA MET A 126 -0.78 -11.45 -1.71
C MET A 126 0.36 -11.91 -0.79
N VAL A 127 0.09 -12.21 0.48
CA VAL A 127 1.09 -12.69 1.43
C VAL A 127 1.69 -14.03 0.98
N ASN A 128 0.87 -14.97 0.53
CA ASN A 128 1.36 -16.26 0.02
C ASN A 128 2.21 -16.11 -1.23
N LEU A 129 1.85 -15.20 -2.14
CA LEU A 129 2.67 -14.89 -3.31
C LEU A 129 3.99 -14.23 -2.91
N ALA A 130 3.99 -13.32 -1.94
CA ALA A 130 5.21 -12.72 -1.41
C ALA A 130 6.16 -13.77 -0.82
N ARG A 131 5.62 -14.73 -0.06
CA ARG A 131 6.40 -15.84 0.54
C ARG A 131 7.05 -16.75 -0.50
N ALA A 132 6.52 -16.80 -1.73
CA ALA A 132 7.07 -17.60 -2.82
C ALA A 132 8.18 -16.88 -3.61
N ILE A 133 8.53 -15.64 -3.24
CA ILE A 133 9.61 -14.87 -3.86
C ILE A 133 10.90 -15.10 -3.07
N HIS A 134 11.94 -15.57 -3.76
CA HIS A 134 13.26 -15.85 -3.17
C HIS A 134 14.28 -14.84 -3.72
N ARG A 135 14.42 -13.70 -3.05
CA ARG A 135 15.41 -12.66 -3.33
C ARG A 135 15.60 -11.81 -2.08
N ASP A 136 16.68 -11.05 -2.00
CA ASP A 136 16.76 -9.93 -1.07
C ASP A 136 16.13 -8.68 -1.71
N GLY A 137 15.42 -7.87 -0.93
CA GLY A 137 14.85 -6.62 -1.44
C GLY A 137 13.74 -6.05 -0.57
N VAL A 138 13.27 -4.85 -0.93
CA VAL A 138 12.17 -4.17 -0.24
C VAL A 138 11.12 -3.74 -1.27
N PHE A 139 9.86 -3.91 -0.92
CA PHE A 139 8.72 -3.43 -1.69
C PHE A 139 7.79 -2.62 -0.77
N LYS A 140 7.48 -1.40 -1.18
CA LYS A 140 6.56 -0.52 -0.45
C LYS A 140 5.34 -0.24 -1.31
N CYS A 141 4.17 -0.17 -0.68
CA CYS A 141 3.00 0.39 -1.33
C CYS A 141 2.15 1.22 -0.37
N CYS A 142 1.49 2.21 -0.96
CA CYS A 142 0.54 3.12 -0.34
C CYS A 142 -0.83 2.93 -1.01
N LEU A 143 -1.89 2.93 -0.22
CA LEU A 143 -3.28 2.87 -0.67
C LEU A 143 -3.97 4.12 -0.13
N PHE A 144 -4.44 5.00 -1.02
CA PHE A 144 -5.05 6.26 -0.62
C PHE A 144 -6.31 6.54 -1.44
N ASN A 145 -7.18 7.41 -0.91
CA ASN A 145 -8.39 7.86 -1.59
C ASN A 145 -8.03 8.88 -2.68
N ALA A 146 -8.19 8.51 -3.95
CA ALA A 146 -7.90 9.37 -5.09
C ALA A 146 -8.72 10.67 -5.05
N LYS A 147 -9.94 10.64 -4.49
CA LYS A 147 -10.81 11.81 -4.36
C LYS A 147 -10.23 12.92 -3.49
N ASN A 148 -9.31 12.58 -2.58
CA ASN A 148 -8.62 13.55 -1.73
C ASN A 148 -7.41 14.20 -2.39
N THR A 149 -7.05 13.78 -3.62
CA THR A 149 -5.89 14.31 -4.34
C THR A 149 -6.06 15.79 -4.63
N ARG A 150 -5.05 16.59 -4.28
CA ARG A 150 -4.99 18.02 -4.64
C ARG A 150 -4.24 18.18 -5.95
N HIS A 151 -4.83 18.92 -6.88
CA HIS A 151 -4.29 19.15 -8.21
C HIS A 151 -3.92 20.62 -8.39
N ILE A 152 -2.66 20.88 -8.69
CA ILE A 152 -2.14 22.22 -8.95
C ILE A 152 -1.62 22.24 -10.39
N ARG A 153 -2.00 23.26 -11.15
CA ARG A 153 -1.61 23.40 -12.55
C ARG A 153 -0.72 24.62 -12.72
N ARG A 154 0.19 24.52 -13.69
CA ARG A 154 1.02 25.62 -14.18
C ARG A 154 0.97 25.66 -15.71
N ALA A 155 1.28 26.81 -16.30
CA ALA A 155 1.19 26.98 -17.76
C ALA A 155 2.32 26.24 -18.51
N SER A 156 3.54 26.28 -17.96
CA SER A 156 4.72 25.63 -18.53
C SER A 156 5.62 25.02 -17.44
N GLU A 157 6.56 24.17 -17.85
CA GLU A 157 7.50 23.52 -16.92
C GLU A 157 8.43 24.50 -16.19
N SER A 158 8.68 25.68 -16.77
CA SER A 158 9.48 26.74 -16.16
C SER A 158 8.73 27.56 -15.10
N ASP A 159 7.41 27.46 -15.04
CA ASP A 159 6.61 28.20 -14.06
C ASP A 159 6.59 27.47 -12.71
N ALA A 160 6.43 28.21 -11.62
CA ALA A 160 6.21 27.62 -10.30
C ALA A 160 4.79 27.04 -10.19
N PHE A 161 4.61 25.99 -9.39
CA PHE A 161 3.29 25.54 -8.98
C PHE A 161 2.71 26.50 -7.94
N ILE A 162 1.64 27.21 -8.29
CA ILE A 162 0.98 28.16 -7.38
C ILE A 162 -0.29 27.52 -6.80
N PRO A 163 -0.31 27.15 -5.51
CA PRO A 163 -1.52 26.62 -4.88
C PRO A 163 -2.60 27.70 -4.76
N PRO A 164 -3.88 27.35 -4.96
CA PRO A 164 -5.01 28.20 -4.57
C PRO A 164 -4.96 28.55 -3.08
N ALA A 165 -5.46 29.74 -2.72
CA ALA A 165 -5.39 30.25 -1.34
C ALA A 165 -6.18 29.39 -0.33
N ASP A 166 -7.19 28.65 -0.80
CA ASP A 166 -8.06 27.77 -0.02
C ASP A 166 -7.62 26.30 -0.04
N LEU A 167 -6.51 25.98 -0.71
CA LEU A 167 -6.02 24.60 -0.80
C LEU A 167 -5.56 24.11 0.57
N VAL A 168 -6.22 23.07 1.05
CA VAL A 168 -5.90 22.39 2.32
C VAL A 168 -5.74 20.90 2.13
N ILE A 169 -4.79 20.32 2.87
CA ILE A 169 -4.64 18.87 3.01
C ILE A 169 -5.61 18.41 4.11
N PRO A 170 -6.61 17.58 3.79
CA PRO A 170 -7.53 17.05 4.79
C PRO A 170 -6.82 16.01 5.67
N PHE A 171 -7.25 15.90 6.92
CA PHE A 171 -6.84 14.86 7.83
C PHE A 171 -7.96 14.57 8.83
N GLU A 172 -7.98 13.34 9.34
CA GLU A 172 -8.90 12.89 10.36
C GLU A 172 -8.28 12.99 11.75
N VAL A 173 -9.10 13.00 12.80
CA VAL A 173 -8.66 13.06 14.19
C VAL A 173 -9.27 11.90 14.95
N MET A 174 -8.42 11.03 15.48
CA MET A 174 -8.82 9.92 16.34
C MET A 174 -8.03 9.96 17.65
N GLN A 175 -8.68 9.77 18.79
CA GLN A 175 -7.99 9.69 20.07
C GLN A 175 -7.44 8.26 20.26
N ALA A 176 -6.13 8.08 20.16
CA ALA A 176 -5.48 6.80 20.48
C ALA A 176 -4.94 6.78 21.93
N PRO A 177 -5.03 5.66 22.67
CA PRO A 177 -4.55 5.58 24.06
C PRO A 177 -3.07 5.94 24.20
N LEU A 178 -2.68 6.74 25.20
CA LEU A 178 -1.28 7.15 25.42
C LEU A 178 -0.32 6.01 25.80
N SER A 179 -0.86 4.82 26.14
CA SER A 179 -0.11 3.67 26.68
C SER A 179 0.74 2.89 25.64
N GLU A 180 1.10 3.52 24.53
CA GLU A 180 1.83 2.85 23.46
C GLU A 180 3.33 3.04 23.60
N ASP A 181 4.03 1.90 23.54
CA ASP A 181 5.48 1.84 23.55
C ASP A 181 6.05 2.59 22.34
N LYS A 182 6.83 3.65 22.59
CA LYS A 182 7.48 4.47 21.55
C LYS A 182 8.33 3.64 20.59
N SER A 183 8.78 2.45 21.02
CA SER A 183 9.50 1.47 20.20
C SER A 183 8.71 0.96 18.98
N ARG A 184 7.38 1.16 18.97
CA ARG A 184 6.47 0.70 17.91
C ARG A 184 6.10 1.78 16.90
N ASN A 185 6.54 3.02 17.10
CA ASN A 185 6.34 4.09 16.13
C ASN A 185 7.24 3.85 14.92
N HIS A 186 6.66 3.95 13.73
CA HIS A 186 7.39 3.80 12.48
C HIS A 186 7.86 5.18 12.01
N SER A 187 9.17 5.39 11.88
CA SER A 187 9.71 6.62 11.30
C SER A 187 10.00 6.40 9.82
N TYR A 188 9.51 7.29 8.95
CA TYR A 188 9.77 7.16 7.51
C TYR A 188 11.28 7.15 7.18
N PHE A 189 12.10 7.82 8.00
CA PHE A 189 13.55 7.88 7.82
C PHE A 189 14.25 6.55 8.07
N GLU A 190 13.60 5.62 8.78
CA GLU A 190 14.17 4.29 9.07
C GLU A 190 14.14 3.36 7.85
N ASP A 191 13.27 3.62 6.87
CA ASP A 191 13.05 2.70 5.75
C ASP A 191 13.97 2.97 4.55
N GLY A 192 14.91 3.91 4.66
CA GLY A 192 15.78 4.34 3.56
C GLY A 192 15.02 5.05 2.42
N GLN A 193 15.78 5.61 1.48
CA GLN A 193 15.22 6.27 0.30
C GLN A 193 14.57 5.24 -0.63
N ASP A 194 13.33 5.49 -1.07
CA ASP A 194 12.70 4.66 -2.10
C ASP A 194 13.43 4.89 -3.43
N PRO A 195 14.00 3.86 -4.06
CA PRO A 195 14.72 3.97 -5.34
C PRO A 195 13.86 4.46 -6.51
N ASP A 196 12.53 4.46 -6.37
CA ASP A 196 11.60 4.99 -7.39
C ASP A 196 11.24 6.47 -7.19
N GLU A 197 11.79 7.12 -6.16
CA GLU A 197 11.60 8.55 -5.90
C GLU A 197 12.67 9.41 -6.59
N PHE A 198 12.26 10.06 -7.68
CA PHE A 198 13.12 10.91 -8.51
C PHE A 198 12.93 12.41 -8.25
N LEU A 199 11.90 12.78 -7.48
CA LEU A 199 11.63 14.17 -7.13
C LEU A 199 12.33 14.53 -5.82
N THR A 200 13.27 15.48 -5.87
CA THR A 200 13.84 16.06 -4.64
C THR A 200 12.94 17.18 -4.14
N LEU A 201 12.31 16.99 -2.98
CA LEU A 201 11.52 18.05 -2.35
C LEU A 201 12.40 19.14 -1.74
N PRO A 202 11.94 20.40 -1.73
CA PRO A 202 12.64 21.51 -1.10
C PRO A 202 12.79 21.30 0.41
N SER A 203 13.85 21.87 0.98
CA SER A 203 14.20 21.73 2.42
C SER A 203 13.07 22.15 3.36
N GLU A 204 12.25 23.10 2.92
CA GLU A 204 11.10 23.65 3.61
C GLU A 204 10.01 22.59 3.79
N ILE A 205 9.72 21.81 2.73
CA ILE A 205 8.78 20.70 2.82
C ILE A 205 9.39 19.59 3.68
N MET A 206 10.66 19.26 3.48
CA MET A 206 11.34 18.21 4.24
C MET A 206 11.40 18.50 5.74
N THR A 207 11.59 19.77 6.12
CA THR A 207 11.60 20.21 7.53
C THR A 207 10.23 20.01 8.17
N GLU A 208 9.15 20.34 7.46
CA GLU A 208 7.80 20.12 7.96
C GLU A 208 7.44 18.64 8.04
N ILE A 209 7.84 17.82 7.07
CA ILE A 209 7.63 16.36 7.12
C ILE A 209 8.39 15.75 8.30
N ALA A 210 9.63 16.19 8.55
CA ALA A 210 10.40 15.78 9.72
C ALA A 210 9.70 16.18 11.02
N TYR A 211 9.16 17.40 11.08
CA TYR A 211 8.40 17.88 12.23
C TYR A 211 7.10 17.10 12.45
N LEU A 212 6.34 16.81 11.39
CA LEU A 212 5.16 15.95 11.46
C LEU A 212 5.51 14.58 12.04
N ASN A 213 6.69 14.03 11.72
CA ASN A 213 7.14 12.74 12.24
C ASN A 213 7.22 12.69 13.78
N ASP A 214 7.44 13.82 14.45
CA ASP A 214 7.44 13.92 15.91
C ASP A 214 6.01 14.00 16.49
N ILE A 215 5.02 14.36 15.66
CA ILE A 215 3.61 14.36 16.02
C ILE A 215 3.05 12.94 15.90
N ARG A 216 2.24 12.53 16.88
CA ARG A 216 1.61 11.21 16.90
C ARG A 216 0.47 11.18 15.87
N HIS A 217 0.78 10.62 14.70
CA HIS A 217 -0.13 10.49 13.58
C HIS A 217 0.22 9.23 12.79
N THR A 218 -0.68 8.81 11.92
CA THR A 218 -0.42 7.86 10.84
C THR A 218 -0.92 8.45 9.53
N GLY A 219 -0.36 7.98 8.42
CA GLY A 219 -0.80 8.41 7.11
C GLY A 219 0.31 8.48 6.10
N LEU A 220 0.05 9.19 5.02
CA LEU A 220 0.98 9.41 3.94
C LEU A 220 0.78 10.77 3.27
N ILE A 221 1.83 11.22 2.60
CA ILE A 221 1.80 12.30 1.61
C ILE A 221 2.70 11.93 0.44
N ILE A 222 2.21 12.13 -0.78
CA ILE A 222 2.96 11.85 -2.02
C ILE A 222 2.81 13.04 -2.96
N PHE A 223 3.92 13.53 -3.48
CA PHE A 223 4.00 14.56 -4.51
C PHE A 223 4.33 13.90 -5.84
N GLU A 224 3.45 14.05 -6.83
CA GLU A 224 3.69 13.64 -8.22
C GLU A 224 3.78 14.89 -9.10
N ALA A 225 5.00 15.28 -9.45
CA ALA A 225 5.30 16.43 -10.30
C ALA A 225 5.45 16.00 -11.77
N LEU A 226 4.50 16.44 -12.59
CA LEU A 226 4.48 16.33 -14.05
C LEU A 226 4.77 17.71 -14.67
N PRO A 227 5.10 17.80 -15.98
CA PRO A 227 5.50 19.07 -16.61
C PRO A 227 4.55 20.24 -16.34
N THR A 228 3.24 20.01 -16.31
CA THR A 228 2.22 21.06 -16.11
C THR A 228 1.27 20.80 -14.94
N HIS A 229 1.43 19.67 -14.24
CA HIS A 229 0.52 19.23 -13.19
C HIS A 229 1.31 18.75 -11.98
N LEU A 230 0.94 19.21 -10.80
CA LEU A 230 1.37 18.63 -9.54
C LEU A 230 0.15 17.98 -8.89
N LYS A 231 0.30 16.71 -8.50
CA LYS A 231 -0.68 16.03 -7.65
C LYS A 231 -0.09 15.86 -6.27
N ILE A 232 -0.88 16.17 -5.24
CA ILE A 232 -0.56 15.89 -3.85
C ILE A 232 -1.59 14.88 -3.36
N HIS A 233 -1.15 13.64 -3.18
CA HIS A 233 -1.95 12.57 -2.59
C HIS A 233 -1.70 12.53 -1.09
N SER A 234 -2.74 12.38 -0.29
CA SER A 234 -2.59 12.35 1.16
C SER A 234 -3.72 11.57 1.80
N ASP A 235 -3.36 10.90 2.89
CA ASP A 235 -4.30 10.28 3.81
C ASP A 235 -3.69 10.38 5.19
N TYR A 236 -4.26 11.17 6.10
CA TYR A 236 -3.68 11.45 7.40
C TYR A 236 -4.71 11.25 8.51
N VAL A 237 -4.27 10.61 9.58
CA VAL A 237 -5.01 10.47 10.82
C VAL A 237 -4.13 10.96 11.96
N LEU A 238 -4.54 12.06 12.59
CA LEU A 238 -3.94 12.57 13.81
C LEU A 238 -4.42 11.74 15.00
N LEU A 239 -3.47 11.22 15.79
CA LEU A 239 -3.74 10.33 16.92
C LEU A 239 -3.74 11.05 18.29
N ASP A 240 -3.33 12.32 18.29
CA ASP A 240 -3.30 13.20 19.44
C ASP A 240 -4.08 14.50 19.14
N PRO A 241 -5.35 14.59 19.55
CA PRO A 241 -6.19 15.77 19.28
C PRO A 241 -5.63 17.08 19.84
N THR A 242 -4.77 17.02 20.87
CA THR A 242 -4.17 18.23 21.46
C THR A 242 -3.19 18.94 20.50
N GLN A 243 -2.71 18.23 19.47
CA GLN A 243 -1.79 18.74 18.46
C GLN A 243 -2.50 19.18 17.16
N HIS A 244 -3.83 19.24 17.15
CA HIS A 244 -4.63 19.56 15.97
C HIS A 244 -4.15 20.82 15.21
N ASP A 245 -4.06 21.95 15.92
CA ASP A 245 -3.73 23.23 15.27
C ASP A 245 -2.31 23.27 14.75
N VAL A 246 -1.40 22.59 15.46
CA VAL A 246 0.02 22.52 15.11
C VAL A 246 0.22 21.62 13.89
N PHE A 247 -0.47 20.48 13.84
CA PHE A 247 -0.50 19.57 12.70
C PHE A 247 -1.06 20.26 11.46
N LYS A 248 -2.22 20.92 11.61
CA LYS A 248 -2.86 21.72 10.54
C LYS A 248 -1.93 22.83 10.02
N ALA A 249 -1.26 23.55 10.93
CA ALA A 249 -0.34 24.62 10.55
C ALA A 249 0.88 24.08 9.79
N SER A 250 1.40 22.90 10.15
CA SER A 250 2.50 22.27 9.42
C SER A 250 2.09 21.86 8.01
N LEU A 251 0.91 21.24 7.83
CA LEU A 251 0.36 20.97 6.49
C LEU A 251 0.17 22.23 5.65
N ALA A 252 -0.26 23.35 6.25
CA ALA A 252 -0.37 24.63 5.56
C ALA A 252 1.00 25.20 5.12
N ARG A 253 2.04 25.03 5.94
CA ARG A 253 3.42 25.40 5.59
C ARG A 253 3.97 24.55 4.45
N ILE A 254 3.66 23.24 4.42
CA ILE A 254 3.97 22.36 3.27
C ILE A 254 3.33 22.92 2.00
N ILE A 255 2.05 23.28 2.03
CA ILE A 255 1.36 23.86 0.86
C ILE A 255 1.99 25.19 0.44
N SER A 256 2.35 26.05 1.39
CA SER A 256 2.99 27.35 1.08
C SER A 256 4.38 27.19 0.46
N ALA A 257 5.07 26.08 0.71
CA ALA A 257 6.36 25.75 0.11
C ALA A 257 6.27 25.05 -1.25
N VAL A 258 5.07 24.69 -1.73
CA VAL A 258 4.85 24.07 -3.06
C VAL A 258 5.48 24.84 -4.23
N PRO A 259 5.46 26.19 -4.29
CA PRO A 259 6.13 26.94 -5.36
C PRO A 259 7.64 26.69 -5.46
N LEU A 260 8.27 26.16 -4.41
CA LEU A 260 9.69 25.84 -4.36
C LEU A 260 10.03 24.46 -4.96
N ILE A 261 9.02 23.64 -5.29
CA ILE A 261 9.22 22.33 -5.90
C ILE A 261 9.78 22.52 -7.31
N ASN A 262 10.96 21.96 -7.54
CA ASN A 262 11.65 21.94 -8.83
C ASN A 262 11.93 20.50 -9.24
N GLY A 263 11.92 20.25 -10.54
CA GLY A 263 12.07 18.91 -11.10
C GLY A 263 10.74 18.18 -11.30
N LEU A 264 10.86 16.95 -11.79
CA LEU A 264 9.75 16.07 -12.15
C LEU A 264 9.94 14.72 -11.46
N GLY A 265 8.85 13.98 -11.33
CA GLY A 265 8.86 12.64 -10.73
C GLY A 265 7.98 12.57 -9.50
N VAL A 266 8.28 11.61 -8.64
CA VAL A 266 7.49 11.32 -7.45
C VAL A 266 8.38 11.35 -6.21
N SER A 267 7.85 11.83 -5.09
CA SER A 267 8.40 11.61 -3.76
C SER A 267 7.28 11.43 -2.75
N GLY A 268 7.44 10.47 -1.84
CA GLY A 268 6.39 10.04 -0.93
C GLY A 268 6.90 9.72 0.46
N PHE A 269 6.04 9.93 1.44
CA PHE A 269 6.33 9.65 2.84
C PHE A 269 5.13 8.94 3.45
N MET A 270 5.40 7.86 4.15
CA MET A 270 4.38 7.06 4.82
C MET A 270 4.81 6.82 6.27
N LYS A 271 3.87 7.03 7.19
CA LYS A 271 4.01 6.74 8.62
C LYS A 271 2.96 5.73 9.04
N MET A 272 3.42 4.53 9.36
CA MET A 272 2.55 3.47 9.86
C MET A 272 2.24 3.71 11.34
N PRO A 273 1.00 3.45 11.80
CA PRO A 273 0.61 3.72 13.18
C PRO A 273 1.34 2.78 14.16
N TYR A 274 1.60 1.55 13.71
CA TYR A 274 2.25 0.51 14.51
C TYR A 274 3.18 -0.32 13.65
N LYS A 275 4.42 -0.49 14.10
CA LYS A 275 5.27 -1.59 13.65
C LYS A 275 4.73 -2.88 14.26
N ASN A 276 4.06 -3.67 13.43
CA ASN A 276 3.57 -5.01 13.76
C ASN A 276 4.08 -5.99 12.71
N THR A 277 5.39 -5.99 12.55
CA THR A 277 6.08 -6.77 11.53
C THR A 277 5.70 -8.24 11.67
N ARG A 278 5.02 -8.77 10.67
CA ARG A 278 4.73 -10.20 10.58
C ARG A 278 5.88 -10.88 9.86
N GLN A 279 6.47 -11.87 10.50
CA GLN A 279 7.52 -12.70 9.91
C GLN A 279 6.90 -13.98 9.37
N PHE A 280 7.26 -14.34 8.13
CA PHE A 280 6.89 -15.60 7.51
C PHE A 280 8.11 -16.29 6.93
N SER A 281 8.13 -17.61 6.99
CA SER A 281 9.09 -18.41 6.22
C SER A 281 8.74 -18.37 4.73
N LEU A 282 9.78 -18.40 3.89
CA LEU A 282 9.63 -18.55 2.45
C LEU A 282 8.97 -19.91 2.13
N GLN A 283 8.10 -19.91 1.12
CA GLN A 283 7.31 -21.08 0.74
C GLN A 283 7.16 -21.13 -0.79
N ILE A 284 7.89 -22.06 -1.42
CA ILE A 284 7.89 -22.26 -2.88
C ILE A 284 6.54 -22.80 -3.38
N GLN A 285 5.85 -23.58 -2.55
CA GLN A 285 4.61 -24.28 -2.93
C GLN A 285 3.59 -24.26 -1.80
N ALA A 286 2.34 -23.95 -2.13
CA ALA A 286 1.20 -24.01 -1.21
C ALA A 286 0.85 -25.45 -0.80
N ASP A 287 0.28 -25.61 0.39
CA ASP A 287 -0.16 -26.91 0.89
C ASP A 287 -1.30 -27.47 0.02
N ALA A 288 -1.23 -28.78 -0.24
CA ALA A 288 -2.23 -29.46 -1.04
C ALA A 288 -3.47 -29.76 -0.19
N HIS A 289 -4.62 -29.24 -0.63
CA HIS A 289 -5.92 -29.48 0.00
C HIS A 289 -6.71 -30.46 -0.88
N PHE A 290 -6.86 -31.70 -0.40
CA PHE A 290 -7.58 -32.75 -1.12
C PHE A 290 -8.97 -32.97 -0.55
N PHE A 291 -9.94 -33.22 -1.42
CA PHE A 291 -11.23 -33.75 -0.98
C PHE A 291 -11.05 -35.14 -0.34
N PRO A 292 -11.92 -35.52 0.61
CA PRO A 292 -11.91 -36.85 1.18
C PRO A 292 -12.00 -37.92 0.10
N LYS A 293 -11.25 -39.02 0.27
CA LYS A 293 -11.20 -40.15 -0.67
C LYS A 293 -12.59 -40.69 -1.04
N ASN A 294 -13.55 -40.58 -0.12
CA ASN A 294 -14.97 -40.86 -0.39
C ASN A 294 -15.85 -39.63 -0.04
N PRO A 295 -16.17 -38.77 -1.02
CA PRO A 295 -16.94 -37.55 -0.79
C PRO A 295 -18.37 -37.79 -0.27
N ARG A 296 -18.94 -38.98 -0.52
CA ARG A 296 -20.30 -39.34 -0.08
C ARG A 296 -20.37 -39.76 1.39
N ALA A 297 -19.23 -40.08 2.01
CA ALA A 297 -19.19 -40.43 3.43
C ALA A 297 -19.42 -39.20 4.31
N VAL A 298 -19.00 -38.01 3.85
CA VAL A 298 -19.16 -36.74 4.58
C VAL A 298 -20.63 -36.31 4.62
N GLN A 299 -21.36 -36.43 3.51
CA GLN A 299 -22.80 -36.10 3.44
C GLN A 299 -23.67 -36.87 4.45
N LYS A 300 -23.23 -38.07 4.88
CA LYS A 300 -23.94 -38.89 5.86
C LYS A 300 -23.71 -38.46 7.32
N MET A 301 -22.65 -37.69 7.60
CA MET A 301 -22.38 -37.18 8.94
C MET A 301 -23.20 -35.92 9.24
N ASP A 302 -23.35 -35.01 8.27
CA ASP A 302 -24.12 -33.78 8.46
C ASP A 302 -25.64 -34.04 8.55
N SER A 303 -26.13 -35.11 7.92
CA SER A 303 -27.55 -35.51 7.99
C SER A 303 -27.94 -36.23 9.29
N ASN A 304 -26.99 -36.47 10.20
CA ASN A 304 -27.21 -37.16 11.47
C ASN A 304 -27.04 -36.24 12.70
N GLN A 305 -26.90 -34.91 12.52
CA GLN A 305 -26.82 -33.94 13.62
C GLN A 305 -28.14 -33.21 13.92
N ASP A 306 -29.22 -33.50 13.20
CA ASP A 306 -30.57 -33.05 13.55
C ASP A 306 -31.32 -34.13 14.35
N PHE A 307 -31.06 -34.25 15.66
CA PHE A 307 -31.96 -34.84 16.66
C PHE A 307 -31.72 -34.26 18.06
#